data_AF-A0A7X7VP67-F1
#
_entry.id   AF-A0A7X7VP67-F1
#
_cell.length_a   1.000
_cell.length_b   1.000
_cell.length_c   1.000
_cell.angle_alpha   90.00
_cell.angle_beta   90.00
_cell.angle_gamma   90.00
#
_symmetry.space_group_name_H-M   'P 1'
#
loop_
_entity.id
_entity.type
_entity.pdbx_description
1 polymer ?
#
loop_
_entity_poly.entity_id
_entity_poly.type
_entity_poly.pdbx_seq_one_letter_code
_entity_poly.pdbx_strand_id
1 'polypeptide(L)'
;GPADIARAVDFAKSIDASKLQPAILTPFPGTPVYKKLVEEGRMVFTGERDWEQFDMMNATFQPRHMSPWDLEMEFFRAANSFYSRSEGLRQGRLFGAVFGAKRYALGICSRFGRGAVWLAGTFAKGSSYYRLKHTPWKYADTEKCAPALPLAPCPGAKDGAGIWEEKRAIVESAVAFCLIVLSIVSKVRGKQHRTHKVAL
;
A
#
# COMPACT_ATOMS: atom_id res chain seq x y z
N GLY A 1 -9.80 1.84 -14.36
CA GLY A 1 -9.02 0.59 -14.45
C GLY A 1 -7.54 0.86 -14.19
N PRO A 2 -6.65 -0.15 -14.31
CA PRO A 2 -5.23 -0.02 -13.98
C PRO A 2 -4.51 1.03 -14.85
N ALA A 3 -4.90 1.12 -16.12
CA ALA A 3 -4.36 2.11 -17.05
C ALA A 3 -4.65 3.56 -16.60
N ASP A 4 -5.78 3.82 -15.96
CA ASP A 4 -6.16 5.16 -15.50
C ASP A 4 -5.32 5.57 -14.29
N ILE A 5 -5.06 4.63 -13.38
CA ILE A 5 -4.18 4.81 -12.22
C ILE A 5 -2.76 5.15 -12.70
N ALA A 6 -2.25 4.41 -13.69
CA ALA A 6 -0.95 4.70 -14.28
C ALA A 6 -0.88 6.09 -14.91
N ARG A 7 -1.89 6.49 -15.69
CA ARG A 7 -1.94 7.84 -16.28
C ARG A 7 -1.98 8.95 -15.23
N ALA A 8 -2.70 8.76 -14.11
CA ALA A 8 -2.72 9.73 -13.01
C ALA A 8 -1.34 9.88 -12.36
N VAL A 9 -0.60 8.78 -12.20
CA VAL A 9 0.77 8.81 -11.67
C VAL A 9 1.72 9.51 -12.64
N ASP A 10 1.60 9.22 -13.95
CA ASP A 10 2.44 9.85 -14.96
C ASP A 10 2.16 11.36 -15.07
N PHE A 11 0.90 11.77 -14.96
CA PHE A 11 0.54 13.19 -14.84
C PHE A 11 1.14 13.84 -13.59
N ALA A 12 1.05 13.19 -12.42
CA ALA A 12 1.67 13.71 -11.20
C ALA A 12 3.19 13.89 -11.34
N LYS A 13 3.86 12.97 -12.06
CA LYS A 13 5.28 13.12 -12.41
C LYS A 13 5.52 14.23 -13.40
N SER A 14 4.67 14.44 -14.40
CA SER A 14 4.89 15.45 -15.45
C SER A 14 4.85 16.88 -14.90
N ILE A 15 4.09 17.11 -13.83
CA ILE A 15 4.01 18.41 -13.15
C ILE A 15 5.04 18.57 -12.01
N ASP A 16 6.01 17.65 -11.91
CA ASP A 16 7.01 17.61 -10.83
C ASP A 16 6.39 17.66 -9.41
N ALA A 17 5.24 17.00 -9.23
CA ALA A 17 4.57 16.96 -7.93
C ALA A 17 5.53 16.43 -6.86
N SER A 18 5.64 17.19 -5.76
CA SER A 18 6.56 16.82 -4.67
C SER A 18 6.03 15.65 -3.83
N LYS A 19 4.71 15.41 -3.81
CA LYS A 19 4.06 14.36 -3.01
C LYS A 19 2.92 13.74 -3.78
N LEU A 20 2.73 12.44 -3.60
CA LEU A 20 1.58 11.69 -4.08
C LEU A 20 0.99 10.93 -2.90
N GLN A 21 -0.30 11.11 -2.69
CA GLN A 21 -1.10 10.35 -1.75
C GLN A 21 -2.17 9.63 -2.58
N PRO A 22 -1.88 8.41 -3.09
CA PRO A 22 -2.94 7.61 -3.67
C PRO A 22 -3.95 7.28 -2.57
N ALA A 23 -5.22 7.16 -2.94
CA ALA A 23 -6.29 6.81 -2.02
C ALA A 23 -7.26 5.87 -2.74
N ILE A 24 -7.63 4.80 -2.05
CA ILE A 24 -8.70 3.91 -2.48
C ILE A 24 -10.02 4.45 -1.95
N LEU A 25 -11.07 4.41 -2.79
CA LEU A 25 -12.42 4.76 -2.35
C LEU A 25 -12.77 3.94 -1.10
N THR A 26 -13.02 4.65 0.00
CA THR A 26 -13.34 4.05 1.29
C THR A 26 -14.80 4.39 1.64
N PRO A 27 -15.74 3.47 1.38
CA PRO A 27 -17.13 3.67 1.75
C PRO A 27 -17.27 3.58 3.27
N PHE A 28 -17.32 4.72 3.96
CA PHE A 28 -17.52 4.72 5.41
C PHE A 28 -18.96 4.29 5.78
N PRO A 29 -19.15 3.48 6.84
CA PRO A 29 -20.48 3.14 7.35
C PRO A 29 -21.31 4.39 7.62
N GLY A 30 -22.59 4.34 7.20
CA GLY A 30 -23.51 5.48 7.27
C GLY A 30 -23.56 6.35 5.99
N THR A 31 -22.57 6.26 5.11
CA THR A 31 -22.60 6.99 3.83
C THR A 31 -23.54 6.35 2.80
N PRO A 32 -24.12 7.12 1.86
CA PRO A 32 -24.94 6.56 0.76
C PRO A 32 -24.18 5.53 -0.09
N VAL A 33 -22.88 5.76 -0.30
CA VAL A 33 -22.00 4.85 -1.05
C VAL A 33 -21.86 3.51 -0.33
N TYR A 34 -21.68 3.53 0.99
CA TYR A 34 -21.63 2.30 1.79
C TYR A 34 -22.93 1.51 1.69
N LYS A 35 -24.09 2.16 1.89
CA LYS A 35 -25.40 1.50 1.79
C LYS A 35 -25.58 0.82 0.43
N LYS A 36 -25.30 1.55 -0.65
CA LYS A 36 -25.36 1.03 -2.02
C LYS A 36 -24.44 -0.16 -2.23
N LEU A 37 -23.20 -0.11 -1.75
CA LEU A 37 -22.24 -1.22 -1.93
C LEU A 37 -22.59 -2.43 -1.07
N VAL A 38 -23.20 -2.25 0.10
CA VAL A 38 -23.76 -3.34 0.92
C VAL A 38 -24.95 -3.99 0.21
N GLU A 39 -25.91 -3.20 -0.28
CA GLU A 39 -27.07 -3.69 -1.05
C GLU A 39 -26.64 -4.43 -2.32
N GLU A 40 -25.63 -3.92 -3.01
CA GLU A 40 -25.03 -4.59 -4.17
C GLU A 40 -24.20 -5.82 -3.78
N GLY A 41 -24.02 -6.15 -2.50
CA GLY A 41 -23.21 -7.28 -2.04
C GLY A 41 -21.74 -7.18 -2.48
N ARG A 42 -21.19 -5.97 -2.50
CA ARG A 42 -19.83 -5.66 -2.97
C ARG A 42 -18.88 -5.28 -1.84
N MET A 43 -19.33 -5.21 -0.59
CA MET A 43 -18.43 -4.94 0.53
C MET A 43 -17.58 -6.17 0.86
N VAL A 44 -16.29 -5.96 1.15
CA VAL A 44 -15.37 -7.01 1.63
C VAL A 44 -15.30 -7.00 3.16
N PHE A 45 -15.39 -5.82 3.76
CA PHE A 45 -15.35 -5.60 5.20
C PHE A 45 -16.64 -4.91 5.65
N THR A 46 -17.31 -5.49 6.64
CA THR A 46 -18.59 -4.99 7.15
C THR A 46 -18.73 -5.09 8.66
N GLY A 47 -17.85 -5.81 9.35
CA GLY A 47 -17.93 -5.97 10.81
C GLY A 47 -17.34 -4.77 11.54
N GLU A 48 -17.81 -4.52 12.77
CA GLU A 48 -17.27 -3.48 13.65
C GLU A 48 -15.76 -3.64 13.88
N ARG A 49 -15.27 -4.88 13.89
CA ARG A 49 -13.84 -5.21 14.03
C ARG A 49 -13.00 -4.90 12.80
N ASP A 50 -13.62 -4.61 11.67
CA ASP A 50 -12.92 -4.30 10.42
C ASP A 50 -12.71 -2.79 10.23
N TRP A 51 -13.06 -1.94 11.22
CA TRP A 51 -12.95 -0.48 11.12
C TRP A 51 -11.54 0.00 10.75
N GLU A 52 -10.50 -0.74 11.17
CA GLU A 52 -9.10 -0.45 10.82
C GLU A 52 -8.83 -0.49 9.31
N GLN A 53 -9.65 -1.17 8.52
CA GLN A 53 -9.47 -1.26 7.06
C GLN A 53 -9.95 -0.01 6.33
N PHE A 54 -10.70 0.88 7.01
CA PHE A 54 -11.26 2.10 6.42
C PHE A 54 -10.29 3.28 6.53
N ASP A 55 -9.06 3.10 6.04
CA ASP A 55 -7.95 4.06 6.15
C ASP A 55 -7.53 4.70 4.81
N MET A 56 -8.30 4.47 3.74
CA MET A 56 -8.01 4.92 2.37
C MET A 56 -6.80 4.26 1.70
N MET A 57 -6.14 3.32 2.37
CA MET A 57 -5.04 2.55 1.78
C MET A 57 -5.50 1.16 1.36
N ASN A 58 -6.48 0.57 2.07
CA ASN A 58 -6.96 -0.78 1.80
C ASN A 58 -8.22 -0.78 0.92
N ALA A 59 -8.33 -1.78 0.04
CA ALA A 59 -9.53 -2.06 -0.74
C ALA A 59 -10.61 -2.68 0.16
N THR A 60 -11.67 -1.93 0.43
CA THR A 60 -12.77 -2.36 1.32
C THR A 60 -14.02 -2.87 0.59
N PHE A 61 -14.01 -2.81 -0.74
CA PHE A 61 -15.11 -3.20 -1.61
C PHE A 61 -14.61 -3.89 -2.88
N GLN A 62 -15.54 -4.45 -3.66
CA GLN A 62 -15.30 -5.16 -4.89
C GLN A 62 -15.56 -4.26 -6.11
N PRO A 63 -14.51 -3.75 -6.79
CA PRO A 63 -14.66 -3.00 -8.03
C PRO A 63 -15.12 -3.91 -9.18
N ARG A 64 -15.65 -3.31 -10.25
CA ARG A 64 -16.25 -4.03 -11.40
C ARG A 64 -15.26 -4.49 -12.46
N HIS A 65 -14.10 -3.84 -12.56
CA HIS A 65 -13.14 -4.03 -13.66
C HIS A 65 -11.77 -4.58 -13.20
N MET A 66 -11.65 -4.93 -11.93
CA MET A 66 -10.48 -5.60 -11.36
C MET A 66 -10.88 -6.24 -10.03
N SER A 67 -10.12 -7.23 -9.57
CA SER A 67 -10.37 -7.78 -8.24
C SER A 67 -9.99 -6.78 -7.14
N PRO A 68 -10.53 -6.92 -5.92
CA PRO A 68 -10.10 -6.11 -4.77
C PRO A 68 -8.59 -6.23 -4.52
N TRP A 69 -8.05 -7.44 -4.72
CA TRP A 69 -6.62 -7.71 -4.61
C TRP A 69 -5.81 -6.97 -5.66
N ASP A 70 -6.25 -6.96 -6.92
CA ASP A 70 -5.54 -6.24 -7.97
C ASP A 70 -5.58 -4.73 -7.74
N LEU A 71 -6.69 -4.19 -7.22
CA LEU A 71 -6.78 -2.79 -6.82
C LEU A 71 -5.75 -2.44 -5.74
N GLU A 72 -5.63 -3.29 -4.71
CA GLU A 72 -4.63 -3.15 -3.66
C GLU A 72 -3.20 -3.18 -4.23
N MET A 73 -2.92 -4.14 -5.12
CA MET A 73 -1.60 -4.23 -5.74
C MET A 73 -1.28 -3.03 -6.64
N GLU A 74 -2.28 -2.48 -7.33
CA GLU A 74 -2.15 -1.28 -8.15
C GLU A 74 -1.94 -0.02 -7.30
N PHE A 75 -2.48 0.05 -6.08
CA PHE A 75 -2.14 1.11 -5.11
C PHE A 75 -0.64 1.11 -4.78
N PHE A 76 -0.08 -0.05 -4.40
CA PHE A 76 1.36 -0.18 -4.16
C PHE A 76 2.17 0.04 -5.45
N ARG A 77 1.59 -0.23 -6.62
CA ARG A 77 2.23 0.08 -7.90
C ARG A 77 2.31 1.55 -8.21
N ALA A 78 1.25 2.28 -7.96
CA ALA A 78 1.23 3.73 -8.09
C ALA A 78 2.30 4.37 -7.19
N ALA A 79 2.33 3.99 -5.91
CA ALA A 79 3.34 4.48 -4.96
C ALA A 79 4.77 4.15 -5.42
N ASN A 80 5.06 2.90 -5.78
CA ASN A 80 6.40 2.49 -6.21
C ASN A 80 6.85 3.17 -7.52
N SER A 81 5.90 3.44 -8.42
CA SER A 81 6.17 4.15 -9.67
C SER A 81 6.52 5.61 -9.41
N PHE A 82 5.78 6.29 -8.51
CA PHE A 82 6.00 7.69 -8.18
C PHE A 82 7.24 7.93 -7.31
N TYR A 83 7.47 7.08 -6.32
CA TYR A 83 8.64 7.17 -5.43
C TYR A 83 9.85 6.41 -5.97
N SER A 84 9.93 6.18 -7.28
CA SER A 84 11.04 5.40 -7.84
C SER A 84 12.41 6.09 -7.65
N ARG A 85 13.48 5.30 -7.70
CA ARG A 85 14.86 5.79 -7.55
C ARG A 85 15.22 6.88 -8.57
N SER A 86 14.79 6.74 -9.82
CA SER A 86 15.03 7.74 -10.87
C SER A 86 14.30 9.06 -10.57
N GLU A 87 13.05 8.99 -10.10
CA GLU A 87 12.31 10.18 -9.67
C GLU A 87 12.97 10.84 -8.45
N GLY A 88 13.52 10.05 -7.51
CA GLY A 88 14.29 10.58 -6.39
C GLY A 88 15.51 11.40 -6.83
N LEU A 89 16.26 10.91 -7.82
CA LEU A 89 17.39 11.65 -8.40
C LEU A 89 16.95 12.91 -9.13
N ARG A 90 15.89 12.82 -9.95
CA ARG A 90 15.31 13.97 -10.67
C ARG A 90 14.84 15.05 -9.71
N GLN A 91 14.07 14.68 -8.70
CA GLN A 91 13.55 15.58 -7.67
C GLN A 91 14.68 16.19 -6.82
N GLY A 92 15.79 15.48 -6.64
CA GLY A 92 17.00 16.02 -6.02
C GLY A 92 17.65 17.16 -6.81
N ARG A 93 17.54 17.14 -8.15
CA ARG A 93 18.00 18.24 -9.01
C ARG A 93 17.11 19.48 -8.88
N LEU A 94 15.82 19.28 -8.64
CA LEU A 94 14.83 20.37 -8.56
C LEU A 94 14.73 21.00 -7.17
N PHE A 95 14.72 20.18 -6.12
CA PHE A 95 14.44 20.61 -4.74
C PHE A 95 15.64 20.45 -3.79
N GLY A 96 16.81 20.07 -4.32
CA GLY A 96 18.06 19.94 -3.58
C GLY A 96 18.42 18.51 -3.15
N ALA A 97 19.72 18.28 -2.98
CA ALA A 97 20.30 16.95 -2.77
C ALA A 97 19.76 16.23 -1.52
N VAL A 98 19.46 16.95 -0.43
CA VAL A 98 18.91 16.37 0.80
C VAL A 98 17.51 15.81 0.56
N PHE A 99 16.68 16.52 -0.20
CA PHE A 99 15.33 16.07 -0.55
C PHE A 99 15.39 14.85 -1.48
N GLY A 100 16.25 14.91 -2.51
CA GLY A 100 16.48 13.80 -3.42
C GLY A 100 16.97 12.53 -2.73
N ALA A 101 17.92 12.65 -1.79
CA ALA A 101 18.45 11.51 -1.04
C ALA A 101 17.36 10.81 -0.20
N LYS A 102 16.48 11.58 0.47
CA LYS A 102 15.35 11.03 1.23
C LYS A 102 14.39 10.26 0.32
N ARG A 103 14.05 10.82 -0.85
CA ARG A 103 13.19 10.14 -1.82
C ARG A 103 13.84 8.91 -2.43
N TYR A 104 15.14 8.97 -2.71
CA TYR A 104 15.88 7.84 -3.24
C TYR A 104 15.88 6.66 -2.25
N ALA A 105 16.12 6.95 -0.96
CA ALA A 105 16.01 5.95 0.10
C ALA A 105 14.59 5.37 0.20
N LEU A 106 13.56 6.23 0.18
CA LEU A 106 12.15 5.80 0.14
C LEU A 106 11.85 4.93 -1.09
N GLY A 107 12.44 5.23 -2.24
CA GLY A 107 12.32 4.44 -3.46
C GLY A 107 12.97 3.07 -3.40
N ILE A 108 14.01 2.90 -2.57
CA ILE A 108 14.57 1.58 -2.26
C ILE A 108 13.61 0.81 -1.34
N CYS A 109 13.14 1.43 -0.25
CA CYS A 109 12.27 0.78 0.73
C CYS A 109 10.91 0.37 0.14
N SER A 110 10.28 1.24 -0.65
CA SER A 110 8.96 1.00 -1.24
C SER A 110 8.91 -0.22 -2.17
N ARG A 111 10.03 -0.58 -2.82
CA ARG A 111 10.12 -1.80 -3.63
C ARG A 111 9.90 -3.08 -2.84
N PHE A 112 10.30 -3.10 -1.56
CA PHE A 112 10.07 -4.24 -0.68
C PHE A 112 8.63 -4.30 -0.17
N GLY A 113 7.95 -3.15 -0.03
CA GLY A 113 6.57 -3.08 0.45
C GLY A 113 5.60 -3.93 -0.38
N ARG A 114 5.67 -3.84 -1.72
CA ARG A 114 4.83 -4.66 -2.60
C ARG A 114 5.06 -6.16 -2.40
N GLY A 115 6.32 -6.57 -2.28
CA GLY A 115 6.69 -7.96 -2.05
C GLY A 115 6.18 -8.46 -0.70
N ALA A 116 6.33 -7.65 0.36
CA ALA A 116 5.83 -7.96 1.70
C ALA A 116 4.30 -8.14 1.73
N VAL A 117 3.56 -7.25 1.08
CA VAL A 117 2.09 -7.33 0.98
C VAL A 117 1.67 -8.59 0.21
N TRP A 118 2.33 -8.89 -0.91
CA TRP A 118 2.06 -10.11 -1.66
C TRP A 118 2.33 -11.38 -0.84
N LEU A 119 3.42 -11.42 -0.08
CA LEU A 119 3.74 -12.51 0.84
C LEU A 119 2.67 -12.64 1.94
N ALA A 120 2.29 -11.54 2.57
CA ALA A 120 1.23 -11.51 3.58
C ALA A 120 -0.10 -12.04 3.03
N GLY A 121 -0.48 -11.60 1.83
CA GLY A 121 -1.69 -12.08 1.15
C GLY A 121 -1.64 -13.58 0.80
N THR A 122 -0.45 -14.16 0.66
CA THR A 122 -0.28 -15.58 0.31
C THR A 122 -0.21 -16.49 1.53
N PHE A 123 0.44 -16.05 2.61
CA PHE A 123 0.80 -16.91 3.73
C PHE A 123 0.14 -16.52 5.06
N ALA A 124 -0.16 -15.24 5.28
CA ALA A 124 -0.65 -14.75 6.58
C ALA A 124 -2.17 -14.84 6.67
N LYS A 125 -2.71 -16.04 6.97
CA LYS A 125 -4.15 -16.35 7.01
C LYS A 125 -5.01 -15.41 7.89
N GLY A 126 -4.40 -14.75 8.87
CA GLY A 126 -5.07 -13.78 9.75
C GLY A 126 -5.04 -12.33 9.25
N SER A 127 -4.30 -12.03 8.20
CA SER A 127 -4.16 -10.67 7.67
C SER A 127 -5.37 -10.26 6.82
N SER A 128 -5.66 -8.96 6.79
CA SER A 128 -6.67 -8.41 5.87
C SER A 128 -6.30 -8.67 4.40
N TYR A 129 -5.01 -8.61 4.06
CA TYR A 129 -4.51 -8.94 2.72
C TYR A 129 -4.81 -10.37 2.30
N TYR A 130 -4.70 -11.35 3.20
CA TYR A 130 -5.05 -12.73 2.90
C TYR A 130 -6.55 -12.89 2.63
N ARG A 131 -7.40 -12.26 3.46
CA ARG A 131 -8.85 -12.22 3.23
C ARG A 131 -9.14 -11.59 1.86
N LEU A 132 -8.51 -10.46 1.55
CA LEU A 132 -8.71 -9.72 0.31
C LEU A 132 -8.32 -10.55 -0.92
N LYS A 133 -7.20 -11.28 -0.87
CA LYS A 133 -6.71 -12.15 -1.96
C LYS A 133 -7.60 -13.37 -2.19
N HIS A 134 -8.18 -13.94 -1.14
CA HIS A 134 -8.95 -15.19 -1.21
C HIS A 134 -10.47 -14.97 -1.22
N THR A 135 -10.94 -13.72 -1.12
CA THR A 135 -12.36 -13.41 -1.29
C THR A 135 -12.75 -13.64 -2.75
N PRO A 136 -13.77 -14.46 -3.04
CA PRO A 136 -14.23 -14.66 -4.40
C PRO A 136 -14.70 -13.32 -4.96
N TRP A 137 -14.07 -12.89 -6.05
CA TRP A 137 -14.43 -11.64 -6.70
C TRP A 137 -15.76 -11.83 -7.43
N LYS A 138 -16.77 -11.05 -7.02
CA LYS A 138 -18.15 -11.10 -7.51
C LYS A 138 -18.27 -11.04 -9.05
N TYR A 139 -17.31 -10.41 -9.71
CA TYR A 139 -17.32 -10.21 -11.16
C TYR A 139 -16.34 -11.12 -11.91
N ALA A 140 -15.67 -12.05 -11.23
CA ALA A 140 -14.74 -13.00 -11.84
C ALA A 140 -15.40 -13.82 -12.96
N ASP A 141 -16.67 -14.16 -12.78
CA ASP A 141 -17.44 -14.94 -13.74
C ASP A 141 -18.14 -14.07 -14.79
N THR A 142 -18.46 -12.81 -14.49
CA THR A 142 -19.10 -11.90 -15.47
C THR A 142 -18.18 -11.46 -16.60
N GLU A 143 -16.86 -11.59 -16.44
CA GLU A 143 -15.92 -11.50 -17.58
C GLU A 143 -15.91 -12.77 -18.44
N LYS A 144 -16.38 -13.91 -17.92
CA LYS A 144 -16.45 -15.18 -18.64
C LYS A 144 -17.85 -15.49 -19.21
N CYS A 145 -18.93 -15.03 -18.58
CA CYS A 145 -20.31 -15.06 -19.08
C CYS A 145 -21.25 -14.35 -18.08
N ALA A 146 -22.25 -13.61 -18.54
CA ALA A 146 -23.36 -13.18 -17.67
C ALA A 146 -24.29 -14.38 -17.28
N PRO A 147 -25.36 -14.15 -16.50
CA PRO A 147 -25.56 -14.32 -15.04
C PRO A 147 -25.89 -15.77 -14.57
N ALA A 148 -25.81 -16.13 -13.27
CA ALA A 148 -26.96 -16.20 -12.34
C ALA A 148 -26.58 -16.46 -10.84
N LEU A 149 -27.46 -15.96 -9.94
CA LEU A 149 -27.58 -16.00 -8.44
C LEU A 149 -27.36 -17.36 -7.69
N PRO A 150 -27.46 -17.43 -6.33
CA PRO A 150 -27.10 -16.52 -5.22
C PRO A 150 -26.17 -17.18 -4.15
N LEU A 151 -25.41 -16.39 -3.36
CA LEU A 151 -24.44 -16.88 -2.35
C LEU A 151 -24.97 -16.80 -0.91
N ALA A 152 -24.70 -17.85 -0.12
CA ALA A 152 -24.89 -17.90 1.33
C ALA A 152 -23.61 -17.46 2.10
N PRO A 153 -23.68 -16.99 3.36
CA PRO A 153 -22.53 -16.55 4.14
C PRO A 153 -21.87 -17.70 4.94
N CYS A 154 -20.53 -17.73 5.04
CA CYS A 154 -19.80 -18.67 5.89
C CYS A 154 -19.10 -18.01 7.10
N PRO A 155 -19.04 -18.70 8.26
CA PRO A 155 -18.55 -18.15 9.53
C PRO A 155 -17.06 -18.42 9.79
N GLY A 156 -16.41 -17.53 10.55
CA GLY A 156 -15.08 -17.80 11.12
C GLY A 156 -14.17 -16.56 11.25
N ALA A 157 -14.48 -15.64 12.16
CA ALA A 157 -13.65 -14.47 12.47
C ALA A 157 -13.02 -14.61 13.88
N LYS A 158 -11.69 -14.64 13.96
CA LYS A 158 -10.93 -14.65 15.22
C LYS A 158 -10.70 -13.25 15.79
N ASP A 159 -10.36 -13.23 17.07
CA ASP A 159 -10.29 -12.14 18.04
C ASP A 159 -8.96 -11.35 18.02
N GLY A 160 -9.09 -10.03 18.21
CA GLY A 160 -8.10 -9.01 17.83
C GLY A 160 -6.84 -8.88 18.70
N ALA A 161 -6.65 -9.71 19.72
CA ALA A 161 -5.50 -9.60 20.63
C ALA A 161 -4.18 -10.09 20.00
N GLY A 162 -4.22 -11.11 19.12
CA GLY A 162 -3.02 -11.66 18.49
C GLY A 162 -2.40 -10.79 17.40
N ILE A 163 -3.16 -9.82 16.88
CA ILE A 163 -2.77 -8.95 15.76
C ILE A 163 -1.82 -7.82 16.24
N TRP A 164 -1.90 -7.42 17.51
CA TRP A 164 -1.07 -6.36 18.09
C TRP A 164 0.42 -6.74 18.20
N GLU A 165 0.72 -7.98 18.58
CA GLU A 165 2.10 -8.51 18.66
C GLU A 165 2.74 -8.63 17.26
N GLU A 166 1.98 -9.05 16.25
CA GLU A 166 2.47 -9.17 14.87
C GLU A 166 2.72 -7.79 14.22
N LYS A 167 1.81 -6.82 14.43
CA LYS A 167 2.00 -5.44 13.96
C LYS A 167 3.17 -4.77 14.68
N ARG A 168 3.39 -5.05 15.97
CA ARG A 168 4.55 -4.57 16.73
C ARG A 168 5.86 -5.07 16.14
N ALA A 169 5.97 -6.36 15.81
CA ALA A 169 7.18 -6.92 15.22
C ALA A 169 7.53 -6.33 13.84
N ILE A 170 6.53 -6.04 13.00
CA ILE A 170 6.73 -5.42 11.68
C ILE A 170 7.14 -3.95 11.84
N VAL A 171 6.51 -3.21 12.75
CA VAL A 171 6.86 -1.81 13.06
C VAL A 171 8.25 -1.73 13.69
N GLU A 172 8.59 -2.62 14.63
CA GLU A 172 9.91 -2.71 15.26
C GLU A 172 10.98 -3.10 14.23
N SER A 173 10.69 -4.00 13.29
CA SER A 173 11.60 -4.34 12.19
C SER A 173 11.82 -3.17 11.23
N ALA A 174 10.76 -2.40 10.92
CA ALA A 174 10.86 -1.21 10.09
C ALA A 174 11.62 -0.08 10.78
N VAL A 175 11.40 0.13 12.09
CA VAL A 175 12.14 1.09 12.91
C VAL A 175 13.60 0.69 13.06
N ALA A 176 13.89 -0.59 13.33
CA ALA A 176 15.25 -1.12 13.39
C ALA A 176 15.99 -0.95 12.06
N PHE A 177 15.35 -1.24 10.93
CA PHE A 177 15.92 -1.00 9.61
C PHE A 177 16.18 0.50 9.37
N CYS A 178 15.26 1.37 9.77
CA CYS A 178 15.42 2.81 9.66
C CYS A 178 16.59 3.33 10.53
N LEU A 179 16.73 2.83 11.76
CA LEU A 179 17.84 3.15 12.66
C LEU A 179 19.19 2.63 12.15
N ILE A 180 19.22 1.43 11.53
CA ILE A 180 20.42 0.90 10.88
C ILE A 180 20.83 1.80 9.71
N VAL A 181 19.87 2.22 8.86
CA VAL A 181 20.13 3.14 7.76
C VAL A 181 20.62 4.50 8.28
N LEU A 182 20.01 5.06 9.34
CA LEU A 182 20.45 6.30 9.97
C LEU A 182 21.84 6.18 10.61
N SER A 183 22.16 5.05 11.23
CA SER A 183 23.48 4.76 11.80
C SER A 183 24.56 4.67 10.72
N ILE A 184 24.26 4.02 9.58
CA ILE A 184 25.15 3.98 8.41
C ILE A 184 25.36 5.39 7.85
N VAL A 185 24.30 6.19 7.70
CA VAL A 185 24.39 7.58 7.22
C VAL A 185 25.20 8.47 8.19
N SER A 186 25.01 8.30 9.50
CA SER A 186 25.78 9.00 10.54
C SER A 186 27.26 8.61 10.50
N LYS A 187 27.57 7.31 10.33
CA LYS A 187 28.94 6.80 10.25
C LYS A 187 29.66 7.23 8.97
N VAL A 188 28.93 7.37 7.86
CA VAL A 188 29.43 7.94 6.60
C VAL A 188 29.71 9.44 6.75
N ARG A 189 28.84 10.22 7.43
CA ARG A 189 29.12 11.63 7.78
C ARG A 189 30.31 11.80 8.71
N GLY A 190 30.44 10.92 9.71
CA GLY A 190 31.58 10.92 10.64
C GLY A 190 32.93 10.60 9.97
N LYS A 191 32.93 9.78 8.91
CA LYS A 191 34.14 9.48 8.13
C LYS A 191 34.58 10.68 7.27
N GLN A 192 33.64 11.40 6.66
CA GLN A 192 33.91 12.61 5.85
C GLN A 192 34.49 13.78 6.68
N HIS A 193 34.02 14.00 7.92
CA HIS A 193 34.61 15.02 8.79
C HIS A 193 35.99 14.63 9.34
N ARG A 194 36.31 13.33 9.42
CA ARG A 194 37.61 12.87 9.91
C ARG A 194 38.70 12.90 8.81
N THR A 195 38.34 12.72 7.55
CA THR A 195 39.28 12.84 6.42
C THR A 195 39.73 14.28 6.13
N HIS A 196 38.95 15.30 6.52
CA HIS A 196 39.38 16.71 6.40
C HIS A 196 40.32 17.18 7.52
N LYS A 197 40.51 16.40 8.60
CA LYS A 197 41.43 16.74 9.70
C LYS A 197 42.81 16.08 9.63
N VAL A 198 43.07 15.24 8.61
CA VAL A 198 44.35 14.51 8.43
C VAL A 198 45.12 15.01 7.19
N ALA A 199 44.66 16.10 6.57
CA ALA A 199 45.29 16.72 5.39
C ALA A 199 45.78 18.16 5.66
N LEU A 200 46.22 18.43 6.89
CA LEU A 200 46.98 19.62 7.28
C LEU A 200 48.20 19.17 8.11
#